data_AF-A0A848WTJ4-F1
#
_entry.id   AF-A0A848WTJ4-F1
#
_cell.length_a   1.000
_cell.length_b   1.000
_cell.length_c   1.000
_cell.angle_alpha   90.00
_cell.angle_beta   90.00
_cell.angle_gamma   90.00
#
_symmetry.space_group_name_H-M   'P 1'
#
loop_
_entity.id
_entity.type
_entity.pdbx_description
1 polymer ?
#
loop_
_entity_poly.entity_id
_entity_poly.type
_entity_poly.pdbx_seq_one_letter_code
_entity_poly.pdbx_strand_id
1 'polypeptide(L)'
;MKQPNLLLTALSAFVVTFSIGIADENHEIIEKVMKQGLKAPKGEDSPMDQVLNGDASKEDTAELLELVKTMHGTKAPVGNQDEYETKVKELIEALEAVAGGDLSEKALNRLEEAQNCKACHSNHKPKKKG
;
A
#
# COMPACT_ATOMS: atom_id res chain seq x y z
N MET A 1 -10.85 -61.96 -24.25
CA MET A 1 -9.43 -61.81 -23.87
C MET A 1 -9.17 -60.31 -23.74
N LYS A 2 -9.25 -59.78 -22.51
CA LYS A 2 -8.11 -59.32 -21.68
C LYS A 2 -7.50 -58.01 -22.19
N GLN A 3 -7.93 -56.89 -21.60
CA GLN A 3 -7.15 -55.64 -21.63
C GLN A 3 -5.85 -55.84 -20.83
N PRO A 4 -4.82 -55.04 -21.14
CA PRO A 4 -4.08 -54.44 -20.05
C PRO A 4 -3.89 -52.92 -20.22
N ASN A 5 -4.08 -52.22 -19.10
CA ASN A 5 -3.63 -50.86 -18.83
C ASN A 5 -2.12 -50.73 -19.05
N LEU A 6 -1.64 -49.60 -19.61
CA LEU A 6 -0.30 -49.12 -19.26
C LEU A 6 -0.06 -47.61 -19.52
N LEU A 7 0.02 -46.91 -18.38
CA LEU A 7 0.92 -45.81 -18.00
C LEU A 7 0.80 -44.38 -18.59
N LEU A 8 0.35 -43.51 -17.68
CA LEU A 8 0.75 -42.10 -17.50
C LEU A 8 2.25 -41.85 -17.74
N THR A 9 2.57 -40.71 -18.36
CA THR A 9 3.58 -39.76 -17.87
C THR A 9 3.22 -38.34 -18.32
N ALA A 10 2.61 -37.56 -17.42
CA ALA A 10 2.47 -36.12 -17.58
C ALA A 10 3.81 -35.46 -17.21
N LEU A 11 4.54 -34.93 -18.19
CA LEU A 11 5.76 -34.16 -17.97
C LEU A 11 5.40 -32.69 -17.69
N SER A 12 5.05 -32.40 -16.44
CA SER A 12 4.86 -31.03 -15.95
C SER A 12 6.24 -30.38 -15.76
N ALA A 13 6.68 -29.57 -16.73
CA ALA A 13 7.85 -28.71 -16.57
C ALA A 13 7.52 -27.56 -15.60
N PHE A 14 7.96 -27.68 -14.35
CA PHE A 14 7.86 -26.64 -13.34
C PHE A 14 8.97 -25.62 -13.59
N VAL A 15 8.66 -24.53 -14.30
CA VAL A 15 9.57 -23.39 -14.47
C VAL A 15 9.56 -22.59 -13.17
N VAL A 16 10.58 -22.76 -12.33
CA VAL A 16 10.81 -21.91 -11.16
C VAL A 16 11.46 -20.62 -11.63
N THR A 17 10.66 -19.60 -11.95
CA THR A 17 11.17 -18.23 -12.10
C THR A 17 11.51 -17.67 -10.72
N PHE A 18 12.80 -17.50 -10.46
CA PHE A 18 13.34 -17.00 -9.21
C PHE A 18 13.24 -15.46 -9.18
N SER A 19 12.16 -14.92 -8.61
CA SER A 19 11.90 -13.47 -8.52
C SER A 19 12.59 -12.81 -7.32
N ILE A 20 13.93 -12.79 -7.27
CA ILE A 20 14.66 -12.17 -6.13
C ILE A 20 14.56 -10.63 -6.12
N GLY A 21 14.27 -9.97 -7.24
CA GLY A 21 14.36 -8.51 -7.35
C GLY A 21 13.22 -7.68 -6.74
N ILE A 22 12.06 -8.26 -6.44
CA ILE A 22 10.84 -7.47 -6.12
C ILE A 22 10.74 -7.10 -4.62
N ALA A 23 11.47 -7.77 -3.74
CA ALA A 23 11.29 -7.57 -2.29
C ALA A 23 11.94 -6.28 -1.76
N ASP A 24 13.08 -5.89 -2.33
CA ASP A 24 13.87 -4.73 -1.88
C ASP A 24 13.21 -3.41 -2.32
N GLU A 25 12.83 -3.31 -3.59
CA GLU A 25 12.11 -2.15 -4.16
C GLU A 25 10.78 -1.87 -3.45
N ASN A 26 9.99 -2.90 -3.12
CA ASN A 26 8.76 -2.73 -2.35
C ASN A 26 9.02 -2.10 -0.97
N HIS A 27 10.09 -2.52 -0.30
CA HIS A 27 10.43 -2.00 1.02
C HIS A 27 10.79 -0.52 0.94
N GLU A 28 11.62 -0.13 -0.03
CA GLU A 28 12.04 1.26 -0.25
C GLU A 28 10.85 2.16 -0.57
N ILE A 29 9.95 1.73 -1.45
CA ILE A 29 8.72 2.46 -1.79
C ILE A 29 7.86 2.69 -0.55
N ILE A 30 7.52 1.61 0.17
CA ILE A 30 6.66 1.70 1.35
C ILE A 30 7.32 2.56 2.43
N GLU A 31 8.62 2.39 2.66
CA GLU A 31 9.35 3.19 3.64
C GLU A 31 9.36 4.68 3.27
N LYS A 32 9.55 4.99 1.98
CA LYS A 32 9.52 6.37 1.47
C LYS A 32 8.17 7.02 1.73
N VAL A 33 7.06 6.39 1.34
CA VAL A 33 5.70 6.94 1.60
C VAL A 33 5.46 7.12 3.10
N MET A 34 5.87 6.15 3.91
CA MET A 34 5.71 6.25 5.36
C MET A 34 6.52 7.41 5.96
N LYS A 35 7.75 7.65 5.50
CA LYS A 35 8.62 8.70 6.06
C LYS A 35 8.33 10.09 5.51
N GLN A 36 7.95 10.19 4.24
CA GLN A 36 7.79 11.45 3.53
C GLN A 36 6.33 11.91 3.44
N GLY A 37 5.35 11.03 3.61
CA GLY A 37 3.93 11.39 3.51
C GLY A 37 3.15 11.22 4.82
N LEU A 38 3.35 10.09 5.52
CA LEU A 38 2.44 9.64 6.59
C LEU A 38 3.02 9.74 8.01
N LYS A 39 4.29 10.11 8.17
CA LYS A 39 4.92 10.29 9.48
C LYS A 39 5.65 11.62 9.51
N ALA A 40 5.65 12.22 10.69
CA ALA A 40 6.47 13.36 11.01
C ALA A 40 7.34 13.10 12.25
N PRO A 41 8.40 13.88 12.44
CA PRO A 41 9.05 14.02 13.73
C PRO A 41 8.03 14.36 14.83
N LYS A 42 8.35 13.99 16.07
CA LYS A 42 7.43 14.23 17.19
C LYS A 42 7.21 15.73 17.38
N GLY A 43 5.95 16.15 17.30
CA GLY A 43 5.55 17.56 17.49
C GLY A 43 5.48 18.36 16.19
N GLU A 44 5.63 17.71 15.04
CA GLU A 44 5.44 18.28 13.72
C GLU A 44 4.29 17.55 13.01
N ASP A 45 3.63 18.23 12.08
CA ASP A 45 2.60 17.67 11.22
C ASP A 45 3.26 16.99 10.00
N SER A 46 2.78 15.79 9.65
CA SER A 46 3.18 15.16 8.39
C SER A 46 2.48 15.84 7.21
N PRO A 47 2.93 15.63 5.96
CA PRO A 47 2.20 16.14 4.80
C PRO A 47 0.74 15.67 4.76
N MET A 48 0.45 14.44 5.21
CA MET A 48 -0.93 13.97 5.36
C MET A 48 -1.72 14.75 6.41
N ASP A 49 -1.10 15.08 7.55
CA ASP A 49 -1.75 15.90 8.59
C ASP A 49 -2.02 17.31 8.08
N GLN A 50 -1.08 17.91 7.33
CA GLN A 50 -1.27 19.21 6.68
C GLN A 50 -2.44 19.19 5.68
N VAL A 51 -2.63 18.11 4.93
CA VAL A 51 -3.78 17.93 4.04
C VAL A 51 -5.08 17.85 4.85
N LEU A 52 -5.12 17.03 5.91
CA LEU A 52 -6.31 16.87 6.75
C LEU A 52 -6.70 18.16 7.49
N ASN A 53 -5.71 18.95 7.92
CA ASN A 53 -5.92 20.23 8.58
C ASN A 53 -6.30 21.36 7.61
N GLY A 54 -6.14 21.16 6.30
CA GLY A 54 -6.35 22.18 5.28
C GLY A 54 -5.21 23.19 5.15
N ASP A 55 -4.04 22.87 5.71
CA ASP A 55 -2.84 23.71 5.69
C ASP A 55 -1.95 23.46 4.46
N ALA A 56 -2.13 22.32 3.78
CA ALA A 56 -1.38 21.97 2.57
C ALA A 56 -1.85 22.78 1.36
N SER A 57 -0.91 23.17 0.48
CA SER A 57 -1.29 23.74 -0.81
C SER A 57 -1.85 22.66 -1.75
N LYS A 58 -2.47 23.10 -2.85
CA LYS A 58 -2.95 22.16 -3.90
C LYS A 58 -1.79 21.39 -4.54
N GLU A 59 -0.63 22.04 -4.68
CA GLU A 59 0.57 21.42 -5.23
C GLU A 59 1.11 20.37 -4.27
N ASP A 60 1.24 20.71 -2.98
CA ASP A 60 1.68 19.75 -1.94
C ASP A 60 0.72 18.56 -1.83
N THR A 61 -0.59 18.79 -1.91
CA THR A 61 -1.60 17.72 -1.89
C THR A 61 -1.46 16.79 -3.11
N ALA A 62 -1.19 17.36 -4.29
CA ALA A 62 -0.97 16.58 -5.50
C ALA A 62 0.34 15.79 -5.45
N GLU A 63 1.43 16.38 -4.94
CA GLU A 63 2.70 15.68 -4.74
C GLU A 63 2.57 14.53 -3.74
N LEU A 64 1.84 14.74 -2.64
CA LEU A 64 1.54 13.68 -1.69
C LEU A 64 0.74 12.55 -2.34
N LEU A 65 -0.25 12.88 -3.17
CA LEU A 65 -1.02 11.88 -3.89
C LEU A 65 -0.14 11.03 -4.82
N GLU A 66 0.72 11.67 -5.61
CA GLU A 66 1.64 10.95 -6.51
C GLU A 66 2.63 10.09 -5.72
N LEU A 67 3.12 10.56 -4.57
CA LEU A 67 3.92 9.75 -3.65
C LEU A 67 3.14 8.53 -3.15
N VAL A 68 1.91 8.69 -2.68
CA VAL A 68 1.10 7.58 -2.13
C VAL A 68 0.75 6.55 -3.22
N LYS A 69 0.48 6.99 -4.45
CA LYS A 69 0.22 6.10 -5.60
C LYS A 69 1.38 5.13 -5.87
N THR A 70 2.61 5.47 -5.50
CA THR A 70 3.75 4.55 -5.69
C THR A 70 3.59 3.24 -4.91
N MET A 71 2.78 3.20 -3.84
CA MET A 71 2.48 1.97 -3.11
C MET A 71 1.58 1.00 -3.90
N HIS A 72 0.90 1.46 -4.94
CA HIS A 72 0.05 0.61 -5.75
C HIS A 72 0.86 -0.52 -6.40
N GLY A 73 0.39 -1.76 -6.27
CA GLY A 73 1.07 -2.95 -6.81
C GLY A 73 2.27 -3.46 -5.99
N THR A 74 2.63 -2.79 -4.89
CA THR A 74 3.63 -3.33 -3.96
C THR A 74 3.10 -4.56 -3.22
N LYS A 75 4.01 -5.41 -2.74
CA LYS A 75 3.64 -6.56 -1.89
C LYS A 75 3.50 -6.12 -0.44
N ALA A 76 2.48 -6.65 0.22
CA ALA A 76 2.31 -6.55 1.66
C ALA A 76 3.58 -7.05 2.38
N PRO A 77 4.20 -6.26 3.26
CA PRO A 77 5.38 -6.71 4.00
C PRO A 77 5.11 -7.96 4.84
N VAL A 78 3.90 -8.06 5.40
CA VAL A 78 3.35 -9.21 6.11
C VAL A 78 1.82 -9.22 5.97
N GLY A 79 1.18 -10.36 6.25
CA GLY A 79 -0.27 -10.50 6.26
C GLY A 79 -0.87 -10.83 4.89
N ASN A 80 -2.17 -10.58 4.73
CA ASN A 80 -2.91 -10.88 3.50
C ASN A 80 -2.69 -9.79 2.44
N GLN A 81 -2.37 -10.20 1.21
CA GLN A 81 -2.09 -9.29 0.09
C GLN A 81 -3.33 -8.53 -0.39
N ASP A 82 -4.47 -9.20 -0.56
CA ASP A 82 -5.70 -8.58 -1.05
C ASP A 82 -6.24 -7.54 -0.05
N GLU A 83 -6.11 -7.81 1.25
CA GLU A 83 -6.44 -6.87 2.32
C GLU A 83 -5.54 -5.63 2.26
N TYR A 84 -4.25 -5.82 2.03
CA TYR A 84 -3.29 -4.73 1.87
C TYR A 84 -3.62 -3.87 0.65
N GLU A 85 -3.84 -4.49 -0.51
CA GLU A 85 -4.20 -3.79 -1.75
C GLU A 85 -5.51 -3.00 -1.59
N THR A 86 -6.50 -3.57 -0.90
CA THR A 86 -7.77 -2.88 -0.60
C THR A 86 -7.52 -1.61 0.21
N LYS A 87 -6.66 -1.66 1.22
CA LYS A 87 -6.33 -0.48 2.05
C LYS A 87 -5.52 0.57 1.29
N VAL A 88 -4.54 0.14 0.50
CA VAL A 88 -3.75 1.06 -0.34
C VAL A 88 -4.64 1.77 -1.35
N LYS A 89 -5.54 1.01 -1.99
CA LYS A 89 -6.50 1.57 -2.94
C LYS A 89 -7.44 2.57 -2.26
N GLU A 90 -7.98 2.23 -1.09
CA GLU A 90 -8.85 3.13 -0.32
C GLU A 90 -8.13 4.43 0.07
N LEU A 91 -6.88 4.34 0.53
CA LEU A 91 -6.06 5.51 0.85
C LEU A 91 -5.85 6.41 -0.39
N ILE A 92 -5.52 5.81 -1.54
CA ILE A 92 -5.35 6.56 -2.80
C ILE A 92 -6.66 7.23 -3.18
N GLU A 93 -7.78 6.52 -3.21
CA GLU A 93 -9.08 7.08 -3.63
C GLU A 93 -9.57 8.19 -2.69
N ALA A 94 -9.37 8.04 -1.38
CA ALA A 94 -9.72 9.09 -0.42
C ALA A 94 -8.87 10.35 -0.61
N LEU A 95 -7.57 10.19 -0.85
CA LEU A 95 -6.67 11.31 -1.11
C LEU A 95 -6.92 11.95 -2.48
N GLU A 96 -7.26 11.17 -3.51
CA GLU A 96 -7.67 11.66 -4.82
C GLU A 96 -8.91 12.55 -4.74
N ALA A 97 -9.90 12.20 -3.91
CA ALA A 97 -11.09 13.02 -3.72
C ALA A 97 -10.72 14.39 -3.12
N VAL A 98 -9.88 14.40 -2.08
CA VAL A 98 -9.39 15.64 -1.44
C VAL A 98 -8.53 16.47 -2.39
N ALA A 99 -7.61 15.84 -3.13
CA ALA A 99 -6.80 16.49 -4.16
C ALA A 99 -7.66 17.08 -5.31
N GLY A 100 -8.78 16.42 -5.62
CA GLY A 100 -9.80 16.87 -6.56
C GLY A 100 -10.66 18.03 -6.05
N GLY A 101 -10.50 18.43 -4.78
CA GLY A 101 -11.18 19.55 -4.15
C GLY A 101 -12.44 19.19 -3.35
N ASP A 102 -12.70 17.90 -3.10
CA ASP A 102 -13.75 17.49 -2.15
C ASP A 102 -13.22 17.65 -0.71
N LEU A 103 -13.47 18.83 -0.15
CA LEU A 103 -13.11 19.18 1.23
C LEU A 103 -14.31 19.02 2.19
N SER A 104 -15.31 18.22 1.83
CA SER A 104 -16.42 17.93 2.74
C SER A 104 -15.95 17.15 3.96
N GLU A 105 -16.61 17.31 5.10
CA GLU A 105 -16.33 16.53 6.31
C GLU A 105 -16.34 15.02 6.03
N LYS A 106 -17.22 14.57 5.12
CA LYS A 106 -17.28 13.17 4.70
C LYS A 106 -16.00 12.73 4.00
N ALA A 107 -15.44 13.53 3.10
CA ALA A 107 -14.22 13.21 2.38
C ALA A 107 -13.00 13.23 3.31
N LEU A 108 -12.91 14.24 4.19
CA LEU A 108 -11.85 14.34 5.19
C LEU A 108 -11.88 13.19 6.20
N ASN A 109 -13.06 12.82 6.71
CA ASN A 109 -13.20 11.66 7.61
C ASN A 109 -12.82 10.35 6.91
N ARG A 110 -13.21 10.17 5.64
CA ARG A 110 -12.81 9.00 4.84
C ARG A 110 -11.28 8.92 4.74
N LEU A 111 -10.62 10.04 4.45
CA LEU A 111 -9.16 10.10 4.37
C LEU A 111 -8.51 9.84 5.73
N GLU A 112 -9.04 10.40 6.82
CA GLU A 112 -8.55 10.19 8.19
C GLU A 112 -8.63 8.69 8.59
N GLU A 113 -9.75 8.04 8.27
CA GLU A 113 -9.93 6.60 8.51
C GLU A 113 -8.95 5.75 7.68
N ALA A 114 -8.75 6.11 6.41
CA ALA A 114 -7.87 5.38 5.50
C ALA A 114 -6.39 5.50 5.87
N GLN A 115 -5.93 6.69 6.27
CA GLN A 115 -4.52 6.91 6.66
C GLN A 115 -4.18 6.34 8.04
N ASN A 116 -5.19 6.08 8.87
CA ASN A 116 -5.01 5.71 10.27
C ASN A 116 -3.93 4.63 10.43
N CYS A 117 -2.87 4.97 11.17
CA CYS A 117 -1.72 4.10 11.39
C CYS A 117 -2.11 2.67 11.78
N LYS A 118 -3.18 2.48 12.57
CA LYS A 118 -3.64 1.15 13.01
C LYS A 118 -4.39 0.39 11.93
N ALA A 119 -5.09 1.08 11.01
CA ALA A 119 -5.82 0.47 9.91
C ALA A 119 -4.88 -0.40 9.05
N CYS A 120 -3.67 0.08 8.79
CA CYS A 120 -2.65 -0.69 8.07
C CYS A 120 -1.74 -1.52 8.98
N HIS A 121 -1.19 -0.91 10.04
CA HIS A 121 -0.08 -1.54 10.77
C HIS A 121 -0.49 -2.70 11.67
N SER A 122 -1.77 -2.87 12.01
CA SER A 122 -2.21 -4.00 12.83
C SER A 122 -1.96 -5.34 12.12
N ASN A 123 -2.07 -5.36 10.78
CA ASN A 123 -1.97 -6.59 9.98
C ASN A 123 -0.73 -6.63 9.07
N HIS A 124 -0.17 -5.46 8.70
CA HIS A 124 0.86 -5.38 7.67
C HIS A 124 2.20 -4.77 8.12
N LYS A 125 2.34 -4.38 9.39
CA LYS A 125 3.62 -3.87 9.89
C LYS A 125 4.56 -5.02 10.27
N PRO A 126 5.74 -5.13 9.65
CA PRO A 126 6.72 -6.12 10.06
C PRO A 126 7.22 -5.80 11.48
N LYS A 127 7.43 -6.84 12.30
CA LYS A 127 8.08 -6.67 13.59
C LYS A 127 9.51 -6.17 13.35
N LYS A 128 9.95 -5.17 14.11
CA LYS A 128 11.37 -4.75 14.11
C LYS A 128 12.19 -6.00 14.46
N LYS A 129 13.10 -6.40 13.58
CA LYS A 129 14.16 -7.35 13.96
C LYS A 129 14.99 -6.62 15.03
N GLY A 130 14.96 -7.17 16.24
CA GLY A 130 15.79 -6.70 17.35
C GLY A 130 17.26 -7.00 17.13
#